data_AF-A0A832JJ94-F1
#
_entry.id   AF-A0A832JJ94-F1
#
_cell.length_a   1.000
_cell.length_b   1.000
_cell.length_c   1.000
_cell.angle_alpha   90.00
_cell.angle_beta   90.00
_cell.angle_gamma   90.00
#
_symmetry.space_group_name_H-M   'P 1'
#
loop_
_entity.id
_entity.type
_entity.pdbx_description
1 polymer ?
#
loop_
_entity_poly.entity_id
_entity_poly.type
_entity_poly.pdbx_seq_one_letter_code
_entity_poly.pdbx_strand_id
1 'polypeptide(L)' 'MSKAVRKNREAVENPRTHIVSFHIPRALLDALDQLVEMGVFNNRSEAIRTALFNLLREHRDLAE' A
#
# COMPACT_ATOMS: atom_id res chain seq x y z
N MET A 1 17.14 34.71 -22.83
CA MET A 1 15.98 35.07 -21.99
C MET A 1 15.65 33.92 -21.05
N SER A 2 15.45 34.26 -19.79
CA SER A 2 15.96 33.52 -18.63
C SER A 2 15.19 32.27 -18.24
N LYS A 3 15.96 31.32 -17.69
CA LYS A 3 15.65 30.05 -17.03
C LYS A 3 14.66 30.13 -15.83
N ALA A 4 13.74 31.09 -15.78
CA ALA A 4 13.05 31.47 -14.54
C ALA A 4 11.56 31.11 -14.45
N VAL A 5 10.95 30.43 -15.44
CA VAL A 5 9.49 30.19 -15.45
C VAL A 5 9.09 28.71 -15.33
N ARG A 6 10.04 27.79 -15.09
CA ARG A 6 9.72 26.36 -14.87
C ARG A 6 10.21 25.79 -13.54
N LYS A 7 10.73 26.63 -12.65
CA LYS A 7 11.20 26.23 -11.31
C LYS A 7 10.13 26.52 -10.26
N ASN A 8 8.90 26.01 -10.45
CA ASN A 8 7.86 26.11 -9.42
C ASN A 8 6.76 25.04 -9.53
N ARG A 9 7.15 23.76 -9.66
CA ARG A 9 6.25 22.60 -9.51
C ARG A 9 6.81 21.49 -8.62
N GLU A 10 7.88 21.76 -7.87
CA GLU A 10 8.49 20.79 -6.94
C GLU A 10 8.02 21.01 -5.49
N ALA A 11 6.76 21.38 -5.31
CA ALA A 11 6.16 21.49 -3.99
C ALA A 11 4.76 20.85 -4.02
N VAL A 12 4.59 19.89 -3.10
CA VAL A 12 3.43 19.02 -2.86
C VAL A 12 3.42 17.77 -3.73
N GLU A 13 3.89 16.66 -3.18
CA GLU A 13 3.22 15.35 -3.20
C GLU A 13 4.13 14.32 -2.51
N ASN A 14 4.13 14.29 -1.17
CA ASN A 14 4.40 13.03 -0.48
C ASN A 14 3.03 12.40 -0.23
N PRO A 15 2.48 11.62 -1.18
CA PRO A 15 1.22 10.95 -0.91
C PRO A 15 1.46 10.01 0.27
N ARG A 16 0.65 10.16 1.33
CA ARG A 16 0.71 9.29 2.53
C ARG A 16 0.62 7.79 2.22
N THR A 17 0.24 7.44 0.99
CA THR A 17 0.11 6.09 0.46
C THR A 17 0.63 6.03 -0.98
N HIS A 18 1.42 5.00 -1.30
CA HIS A 18 1.86 4.72 -2.67
C HIS A 18 1.03 3.59 -3.30
N ILE A 19 0.71 3.70 -4.58
CA ILE A 19 0.12 2.60 -5.36
C ILE A 19 1.25 1.70 -5.84
N VAL A 20 1.12 0.41 -5.58
CA VAL A 20 2.07 -0.62 -6.02
C VAL A 20 1.34 -1.71 -6.79
N SER A 21 2.01 -2.31 -7.77
CA SER A 21 1.51 -3.46 -8.52
C SER A 21 2.47 -4.63 -8.33
N PHE A 22 1.92 -5.82 -8.05
CA PHE A 22 2.70 -7.03 -7.87
C PHE A 22 1.88 -8.25 -8.30
N HIS A 23 2.57 -9.35 -8.60
CA HIS A 23 1.93 -10.62 -8.94
C HIS A 23 1.59 -11.38 -7.66
N ILE A 24 0.39 -11.96 -7.61
CA ILE A 24 -0.06 -12.83 -6.51
C ILE A 24 -0.71 -14.09 -7.06
N PRO A 25 -0.54 -15.25 -6.39
CA PRO A 25 -1.33 -16.43 -6.66
C PRO A 25 -2.84 -16.13 -6.59
N ARG A 26 -3.59 -16.58 -7.59
CA ARG A 26 -5.04 -16.34 -7.70
C ARG A 26 -5.80 -16.77 -6.45
N ALA A 27 -5.45 -17.93 -5.89
CA ALA A 27 -6.09 -18.46 -4.68
C ALA A 27 -5.95 -17.53 -3.46
N LEU A 28 -4.83 -16.80 -3.33
CA LEU A 28 -4.67 -15.83 -2.25
C LEU A 28 -5.53 -14.59 -2.45
N LEU A 29 -5.69 -14.15 -3.70
CA LEU A 29 -6.59 -13.05 -4.03
C LEU A 29 -8.04 -13.43 -3.74
N ASP A 30 -8.46 -14.63 -4.13
CA ASP A 30 -9.83 -15.10 -3.88
C ASP A 30 -10.11 -15.23 -2.36
N ALA A 31 -9.16 -15.71 -1.56
CA ALA A 31 -9.29 -15.75 -0.11
C ALA A 31 -9.39 -14.34 0.51
N LEU A 32 -8.63 -13.37 -0.03
CA LEU A 32 -8.72 -11.97 0.38
C LEU A 32 -10.09 -11.38 0.05
N ASP A 33 -10.65 -11.71 -1.12
CA ASP A 33 -11.97 -11.28 -1.56
C ASP A 33 -13.07 -11.80 -0.65
N GLN A 34 -13.01 -13.07 -0.25
CA GLN A 34 -13.96 -13.65 0.71
C GLN A 34 -13.99 -12.86 2.03
N LEU A 35 -12.84 -12.42 2.54
CA LEU A 35 -12.79 -11.60 3.76
C LEU A 35 -13.46 -10.23 3.57
N VAL A 36 -13.36 -9.65 2.38
CA VAL A 36 -14.06 -8.40 2.05
C VAL A 36 -15.56 -8.63 1.90
N GLU A 37 -15.97 -9.69 1.21
CA GLU A 37 -17.38 -10.07 1.02
C GLU A 37 -18.08 -10.38 2.35
N MET A 38 -17.37 -11.01 3.30
CA MET A 38 -17.85 -11.26 4.66
C MET A 38 -17.93 -10.00 5.52
N GLY A 39 -17.45 -8.85 5.05
CA GLY A 39 -17.44 -7.58 5.78
C GLY A 39 -16.35 -7.49 6.86
N VAL A 40 -15.36 -8.40 6.86
CA VAL A 40 -14.22 -8.34 7.79
C VAL A 40 -13.32 -7.15 7.48
N PHE A 41 -13.17 -6.82 6.20
CA PHE A 41 -12.47 -5.64 5.72
C PHE A 41 -13.33 -4.88 4.72
N ASN A 42 -13.20 -3.55 4.65
CA ASN A 42 -13.99 -2.74 3.72
C ASN A 42 -13.52 -2.90 2.26
N ASN A 43 -12.24 -3.24 2.06
CA ASN A 43 -11.62 -3.42 0.74
C ASN A 43 -10.31 -4.21 0.82
N ARG A 44 -9.84 -4.68 -0.34
CA ARG A 44 -8.56 -5.42 -0.48
C ARG A 44 -7.36 -4.65 0.07
N SER A 45 -7.30 -3.33 -0.18
CA SER A 45 -6.17 -2.51 0.24
C SER A 45 -6.04 -2.42 1.76
N GLU A 46 -7.16 -2.38 2.48
CA GLU A 46 -7.19 -2.44 3.95
C GLU A 46 -6.71 -3.80 4.47
N ALA A 47 -7.21 -4.88 3.88
CA ALA A 47 -6.82 -6.24 4.25
C ALA A 47 -5.31 -6.47 4.04
N ILE A 48 -4.76 -6.05 2.89
CA ILE A 48 -3.32 -6.15 2.57
C ILE A 48 -2.48 -5.30 3.52
N ARG A 49 -2.88 -4.05 3.80
CA ARG A 49 -2.16 -3.21 4.77
C ARG A 49 -2.15 -3.82 6.17
N THR A 50 -3.25 -4.42 6.60
CA THR A 50 -3.34 -5.08 7.90
C THR A 50 -2.43 -6.30 7.97
N ALA A 51 -2.42 -7.13 6.92
CA ALA A 51 -1.52 -8.28 6.82
C ALA A 51 -0.04 -7.86 6.87
N LEU A 52 0.34 -6.82 6.11
CA LEU A 52 1.70 -6.28 6.11
C LEU A 52 2.09 -5.71 7.48
N PHE A 53 1.20 -4.95 8.13
CA PHE A 53 1.46 -4.41 9.46
C PHE A 53 1.68 -5.53 10.48
N ASN A 54 0.84 -6.58 10.46
CA ASN A 54 0.98 -7.72 11.35
C ASN A 54 2.30 -8.47 11.11
N LEU A 55 2.65 -8.72 9.85
CA LEU A 55 3.91 -9.34 9.47
C LEU A 55 5.12 -8.54 10.00
N LEU A 56 5.14 -7.22 9.76
CA LEU A 56 6.23 -6.36 10.22
C LEU A 56 6.30 -6.28 11.75
N ARG A 57 5.14 -6.29 12.43
CA ARG A 57 5.08 -6.30 13.89
C ARG A 57 5.59 -7.62 14.47
N GLU A 58 5.26 -8.74 13.85
CA GLU A 58 5.72 -10.09 14.25
C GLU A 58 7.24 -10.24 14.11
N HIS A 59 7.82 -9.59 13.10
CA HIS A 59 9.26 -9.67 12.80
C HIS A 59 10.05 -8.44 13.24
N ARG A 60 9.51 -7.59 14.11
CA ARG A 60 10.14 -6.33 14.52
C ARG A 60 11.55 -6.55 15.10
N ASP A 61 11.77 -7.68 15.77
CA ASP A 61 13.04 -8.04 16.40
C ASP A 61 14.08 -8.62 15.42
N LEU A 62 13.73 -8.85 14.15
CA LEU A 62 14.67 -9.31 13.10
C LEU A 62 15.36 -8.15 12.36
N ALA A 63 15.01 -6.91 12.68
CA ALA A 63 15.47 -5.70 12.00
C ALA A 63 16.32 -4.75 12.87
N GLU A 64 16.66 -5.18 14.10
CA GLU A 64 17.67 -4.55 14.97
C GLU A 64 18.96 -5.39 14.98
#